data_AF-A0A533TTJ6-F1
#
_entry.id   AF-A0A533TTJ6-F1
#
_cell.length_a   1.000
_cell.length_b   1.000
_cell.length_c   1.000
_cell.angle_alpha   90.00
_cell.angle_beta   90.00
_cell.angle_gamma   90.00
#
_symmetry.space_group_name_H-M   'P 1'
#
loop_
_entity.id
_entity.type
_entity.pdbx_description
1 polymer ?
#
loop_
_entity_poly.entity_id
_entity_poly.type
_entity_poly.pdbx_seq_one_letter_code
_entity_poly.pdbx_strand_id
1 'polypeptide(L)'
;MSGQETVLDDFLGAAGKSLGIAQKDIGVPDGMKPGMMLSDAELSIKVGMRYEGDKLMVEPISSSASAQGSVVPEAVSTITIRYVASHSAKSTSDEPVRTKTDIIADVAKRKDVVKLQEILGKLNIEANYVRDMNLWAVKVTDNAARTVRSITLEDKQ
;
A
#
# COMPACT_ATOMS: atom_id res chain seq x y z
N MET A 1 -11.65 27.18 -0.77
CA MET A 1 -12.34 26.17 -1.58
C MET A 1 -12.30 24.89 -0.78
N SER A 2 -13.47 24.31 -0.46
CA SER A 2 -13.59 23.07 0.31
C SER A 2 -12.83 21.95 -0.39
N GLY A 3 -12.02 21.19 0.35
CA GLY A 3 -11.46 19.94 -0.19
C GLY A 3 -12.63 19.05 -0.59
N GLN A 4 -12.62 18.50 -1.80
CA GLN A 4 -13.63 17.52 -2.18
C GLN A 4 -13.40 16.27 -1.34
N GLU A 5 -14.32 15.98 -0.43
CA GLU A 5 -14.38 14.70 0.26
C GLU A 5 -14.61 13.61 -0.79
N THR A 6 -13.84 12.53 -0.69
CA THR A 6 -13.92 11.39 -1.61
C THR A 6 -13.78 10.10 -0.83
N VAL A 7 -14.42 9.03 -1.31
CA VAL A 7 -14.26 7.70 -0.73
C VAL A 7 -12.84 7.21 -0.98
N LEU A 8 -12.17 6.66 0.04
CA LEU A 8 -10.78 6.21 -0.08
C LEU A 8 -10.54 5.30 -1.29
N ASP A 9 -11.43 4.34 -1.54
CA ASP A 9 -11.29 3.39 -2.65
C ASP A 9 -11.30 4.09 -4.02
N ASP A 10 -12.19 5.08 -4.19
CA ASP A 10 -12.26 5.88 -5.42
C ASP A 10 -11.00 6.73 -5.60
N PHE A 11 -10.50 7.30 -4.49
CA PHE A 11 -9.25 8.05 -4.48
C PHE A 11 -8.05 7.20 -4.90
N LEU A 12 -7.90 6.00 -4.31
CA LEU A 12 -6.82 5.07 -4.66
C LEU A 12 -6.93 4.62 -6.13
N GLY A 13 -8.15 4.34 -6.60
CA GLY A 13 -8.41 4.00 -8.00
C GLY A 13 -8.03 5.13 -8.97
N ALA A 14 -8.35 6.38 -8.62
CA ALA A 14 -7.98 7.55 -9.41
C ALA A 14 -6.45 7.79 -9.42
N ALA A 15 -5.79 7.65 -8.26
CA ALA A 15 -4.35 7.78 -8.14
C ALA A 15 -3.59 6.74 -8.99
N GLY A 16 -4.05 5.48 -8.98
CA GLY A 16 -3.51 4.42 -9.82
C GLY A 16 -3.70 4.68 -11.33
N LYS A 17 -4.89 5.12 -11.74
CA LYS A 17 -5.15 5.51 -13.13
C LYS A 17 -4.26 6.67 -13.58
N SER A 18 -4.09 7.69 -12.74
CA SER A 18 -3.25 8.86 -13.00
C SER A 18 -1.80 8.47 -13.24
N LEU A 19 -1.22 7.62 -12.38
CA LEU A 19 0.12 7.11 -12.58
C LEU A 19 0.24 6.29 -13.88
N GLY A 20 -0.74 5.44 -14.17
CA GLY A 20 -0.76 4.65 -15.40
C GLY A 20 -0.83 5.49 -16.67
N ILE A 21 -1.47 6.66 -16.63
CA ILE A 21 -1.47 7.64 -17.72
C ILE A 21 -0.10 8.33 -17.80
N ALA A 22 0.44 8.81 -16.69
CA ALA A 22 1.75 9.47 -16.66
C ALA A 22 2.88 8.57 -17.19
N GLN A 23 2.84 7.26 -16.89
CA GLN A 23 3.78 6.29 -17.44
C GLN A 23 3.68 6.10 -18.95
N LYS A 24 2.47 6.25 -19.53
CA LYS A 24 2.28 6.19 -20.99
C LYS A 24 2.81 7.44 -21.68
N ASP A 25 2.66 8.59 -21.03
CA ASP A 25 3.04 9.89 -21.58
C ASP A 25 4.55 10.18 -21.51
N ILE A 26 5.30 9.50 -20.63
CA ILE A 26 6.76 9.64 -20.50
C ILE A 26 7.51 9.31 -21.80
N GLY A 27 6.89 8.57 -22.73
CA GLY A 27 7.50 8.24 -24.02
C GLY A 27 8.62 7.24 -23.83
N VAL A 28 8.39 5.98 -24.22
CA VAL A 28 9.38 4.93 -24.00
C VAL A 28 10.34 4.89 -25.20
N PRO A 29 11.67 4.91 -24.99
CA PRO A 29 12.62 4.71 -26.07
C PRO A 29 12.34 3.39 -26.81
N ASP A 30 12.51 3.37 -28.13
CA ASP A 30 12.27 2.17 -28.95
C ASP A 30 12.95 0.94 -28.34
N GLY A 31 12.14 -0.07 -27.97
CA GLY A 31 12.59 -1.33 -27.37
C GLY A 31 12.46 -1.43 -25.85
N MET A 32 12.14 -0.36 -25.11
CA MET A 32 11.77 -0.44 -23.70
C MET A 32 10.24 -0.51 -23.53
N LYS A 33 9.76 -1.19 -22.47
CA LYS A 33 8.35 -1.15 -22.06
C LYS A 33 8.17 -0.10 -20.95
N PRO A 34 7.04 0.64 -20.88
CA PRO A 34 6.83 1.67 -19.86
C PRO A 34 7.03 1.16 -18.42
N GLY A 35 6.65 -0.11 -18.17
CA GLY A 35 6.85 -0.79 -16.89
C GLY A 35 8.31 -1.09 -16.53
N MET A 36 9.28 -0.80 -17.40
CA MET A 36 10.72 -0.93 -17.12
C MET A 36 11.36 0.37 -16.59
N MET A 37 10.71 1.54 -16.75
CA MET A 37 11.28 2.83 -16.34
C MET A 37 10.96 3.22 -14.89
N LEU A 38 9.89 2.68 -14.29
CA LEU A 38 9.52 2.91 -12.89
C LEU A 38 9.57 1.59 -12.12
N SER A 39 10.68 1.32 -11.41
CA SER A 39 10.79 0.14 -10.54
C SER A 39 9.99 0.31 -9.24
N ASP A 40 9.94 1.55 -8.72
CA ASP A 40 9.21 1.94 -7.52
C ASP A 40 8.76 3.40 -7.64
N ALA A 41 7.52 3.69 -7.24
CA ALA A 41 7.07 5.06 -6.99
C ALA A 41 6.28 5.15 -5.68
N GLU A 42 6.44 6.25 -4.95
CA GLU A 42 5.74 6.49 -3.69
C GLU A 42 4.99 7.81 -3.76
N LEU A 43 3.71 7.78 -3.41
CA LEU A 43 2.85 8.96 -3.30
C LEU A 43 2.42 9.10 -1.85
N SER A 44 2.83 10.20 -1.21
CA SER A 44 2.51 10.52 0.18
C SER A 44 1.63 11.77 0.23
N ILE A 45 0.46 11.65 0.86
CA ILE A 45 -0.57 12.71 0.88
C ILE A 45 -1.09 12.90 2.30
N LYS A 46 -1.20 14.16 2.72
CA LYS A 46 -1.84 14.55 3.99
C LYS A 46 -3.35 14.68 3.78
N VAL A 47 -4.12 14.00 4.62
CA VAL A 47 -5.58 13.96 4.51
C VAL A 47 -6.25 14.14 5.87
N GLY A 48 -7.42 14.78 5.87
CA GLY A 48 -8.42 14.57 6.91
C GLY A 48 -9.15 13.26 6.67
N MET A 49 -9.51 12.54 7.73
CA MET A 49 -10.24 11.27 7.63
C MET A 49 -11.49 11.32 8.49
N ARG A 50 -12.61 10.87 7.92
CA ARG A 50 -13.87 10.69 8.66
C ARG A 50 -14.55 9.41 8.21
N TYR A 51 -15.24 8.77 9.14
CA TYR A 51 -16.12 7.65 8.82
C TYR A 51 -17.53 8.17 8.56
N GLU A 52 -18.15 7.70 7.49
CA GLU A 52 -19.55 7.93 7.18
C GLU A 52 -20.23 6.59 6.89
N GLY A 53 -20.92 6.07 7.91
CA GLY A 53 -21.40 4.68 7.90
C GLY A 53 -20.24 3.69 7.85
N ASP A 54 -20.22 2.83 6.84
CA ASP A 54 -19.17 1.82 6.59
C ASP A 54 -18.13 2.29 5.55
N LYS A 55 -18.13 3.59 5.22
CA LYS A 55 -17.21 4.17 4.24
C LYS A 55 -16.22 5.11 4.90
N LEU A 56 -14.97 4.98 4.48
CA LEU A 56 -13.90 5.89 4.88
C LEU A 56 -13.80 7.03 3.86
N MET A 57 -14.13 8.23 4.32
CA MET A 57 -14.03 9.45 3.53
C MET A 57 -12.68 10.11 3.81
N VAL A 58 -12.02 10.54 2.74
CA VAL A 58 -10.76 11.26 2.79
C VAL A 58 -10.91 12.64 2.20
N GLU A 59 -10.33 13.63 2.89
CA GLU A 59 -10.25 15.00 2.41
C GLU A 59 -8.77 15.37 2.24
N PRO A 60 -8.27 15.49 1.00
CA PRO A 60 -6.90 15.94 0.75
C PRO A 60 -6.68 17.35 1.28
N ILE A 61 -5.68 17.52 2.14
CA ILE A 61 -5.34 18.84 2.69
C ILE A 61 -4.40 19.54 1.72
N SER A 62 -4.83 20.69 1.21
CA SER A 62 -3.96 21.49 0.34
C SER A 62 -2.77 22.06 1.11
N SER A 63 -1.67 22.28 0.39
CA SER A 63 -0.48 22.96 0.93
C SER A 63 -0.80 24.39 1.40
N SER A 64 -1.73 25.07 0.72
CA SER A 64 -2.20 26.40 1.10
C SER A 64 -2.97 26.41 2.42
N ALA A 65 -3.84 25.41 2.66
CA ALA A 65 -4.57 25.27 3.92
C ALA A 65 -3.62 24.94 5.09
N SER A 66 -2.61 24.12 4.83
CA SER A 66 -1.55 23.81 5.80
C SER A 66 -0.71 25.04 6.15
N ALA A 67 -0.35 25.86 5.16
CA ALA A 67 0.47 27.06 5.37
C ALA A 67 -0.27 28.19 6.11
N GLN A 68 -1.60 28.25 6.00
CA GLN A 68 -2.44 29.25 6.66
C GLN A 68 -2.82 28.87 8.11
N GLY A 69 -2.31 27.76 8.64
CA GLY A 69 -2.59 27.31 10.01
C GLY A 69 -4.05 26.91 10.25
N SER A 70 -4.83 26.73 9.18
CA SER A 70 -6.26 26.38 9.24
C SER A 70 -6.51 24.88 9.44
N VAL A 71 -5.43 24.12 9.67
CA VAL A 71 -5.43 22.66 9.81
C VAL A 71 -4.99 22.31 11.22
N VAL A 72 -5.84 21.62 11.97
CA VAL A 72 -5.49 21.08 13.29
C VAL A 72 -4.52 19.90 13.07
N PRO A 73 -3.23 20.03 13.43
CA PRO A 73 -2.21 19.02 13.07
C PRO A 73 -2.50 17.62 13.63
N GLU A 74 -3.18 17.58 14.79
CA GLU A 74 -3.56 16.35 15.49
C GLU A 74 -4.71 15.58 14.80
N ALA A 75 -5.41 16.20 13.85
CA ALA A 75 -6.53 15.61 13.11
C ALA A 75 -6.14 15.17 11.68
N VAL A 76 -4.85 15.15 11.36
CA VAL A 76 -4.35 14.84 10.01
C VAL A 76 -3.72 13.46 9.98
N SER A 77 -4.07 12.68 8.95
CA SER A 77 -3.45 11.40 8.65
C SER A 77 -2.60 11.49 7.38
N THR A 78 -1.62 10.59 7.26
CA THR A 78 -0.80 10.45 6.06
C THR A 78 -1.15 9.16 5.36
N ILE A 79 -1.52 9.24 4.09
CA ILE A 79 -1.69 8.08 3.22
C ILE A 79 -0.43 7.96 2.35
N THR A 80 0.22 6.79 2.41
CA THR A 80 1.37 6.45 1.57
C THR A 80 0.98 5.33 0.61
N ILE A 81 1.03 5.61 -0.68
CA ILE A 81 0.74 4.66 -1.76
C ILE A 81 2.06 4.30 -2.41
N ARG A 82 2.42 3.02 -2.39
CA ARG A 82 3.61 2.49 -3.07
C ARG A 82 3.20 1.73 -4.31
N TYR A 83 3.68 2.19 -5.46
CA TYR A 83 3.49 1.56 -6.75
C TYR A 83 4.72 0.71 -7.07
N VAL A 84 4.49 -0.59 -7.24
CA VAL A 84 5.54 -1.56 -7.58
C VAL A 84 5.22 -2.13 -8.96
N ALA A 85 6.14 -2.01 -9.90
CA ALA A 85 5.97 -2.61 -11.23
C ALA A 85 6.16 -4.12 -11.14
N SER A 86 5.08 -4.88 -11.22
CA SER A 86 5.16 -6.33 -11.43
C SER A 86 5.13 -6.62 -12.93
N HIS A 87 6.14 -7.35 -13.42
CA HIS A 87 6.07 -7.93 -14.75
C HIS A 87 4.96 -8.98 -14.75
N SER A 88 3.86 -8.73 -15.46
CA SER A 88 2.95 -9.81 -15.88
C SER A 88 3.61 -10.57 -17.03
N ALA A 89 4.75 -11.23 -16.76
CA ALA A 89 5.01 -12.46 -17.48
C ALA A 89 3.84 -13.37 -17.08
N LYS A 90 3.07 -13.87 -18.06
CA LYS A 90 2.11 -14.94 -17.80
C LYS A 90 2.91 -16.11 -17.19
N SER A 91 3.04 -16.17 -15.87
CA SER A 91 3.58 -17.33 -15.19
C SER A 91 2.49 -18.37 -15.26
N THR A 92 2.77 -19.44 -15.98
CA THR A 92 1.89 -20.60 -16.17
C THR A 92 1.78 -21.46 -14.89
N SER A 93 1.81 -20.84 -13.72
CA SER A 93 1.58 -21.50 -12.43
C SER A 93 0.63 -20.63 -11.62
N ASP A 94 -0.62 -21.08 -11.49
CA ASP A 94 -1.66 -20.45 -10.66
C ASP A 94 -1.42 -20.65 -9.15
N GLU A 95 -0.45 -21.51 -8.79
CA GLU A 95 -0.12 -21.83 -7.42
C GLU A 95 1.20 -21.19 -6.99
N PRO A 96 1.23 -20.60 -5.77
CA PRO A 96 2.46 -20.08 -5.20
C PRO A 96 3.44 -21.21 -4.91
N VAL A 97 4.72 -20.96 -5.13
CA VAL A 97 5.84 -21.85 -4.84
C VAL A 97 5.97 -22.11 -3.34
N ARG A 98 5.74 -21.08 -2.53
CA ARG A 98 5.78 -21.20 -1.06
C ARG A 98 4.38 -21.35 -0.50
N THR A 99 4.24 -22.02 0.64
CA THR A 99 2.94 -22.14 1.29
C THR A 99 2.64 -20.94 2.18
N LYS A 100 1.34 -20.68 2.42
CA LYS A 100 0.90 -19.63 3.37
C LYS A 100 1.54 -19.80 4.75
N THR A 101 1.71 -21.04 5.20
CA THR A 101 2.30 -21.37 6.50
C THR A 101 3.78 -20.99 6.55
N ASP A 102 4.54 -21.28 5.50
CA ASP A 102 5.97 -20.94 5.43
C ASP A 102 6.17 -19.43 5.47
N ILE A 103 5.35 -18.69 4.71
CA ILE A 103 5.37 -17.22 4.67
C ILE A 103 5.09 -16.62 6.04
N ILE A 104 4.08 -17.14 6.75
CA ILE A 104 3.75 -16.70 8.11
C ILE A 104 4.92 -16.99 9.06
N ALA A 105 5.52 -18.17 8.97
CA ALA A 105 6.64 -18.57 9.81
C ALA A 105 7.89 -17.71 9.56
N ASP A 106 8.17 -17.38 8.30
CA ASP A 106 9.29 -16.51 7.92
C ASP A 106 9.07 -15.07 8.41
N VAL A 107 7.86 -14.55 8.26
CA VAL A 107 7.50 -13.21 8.75
C VAL A 107 7.58 -13.14 10.28
N ALA A 108 7.14 -14.18 10.99
CA ALA A 108 7.21 -14.25 12.44
C ALA A 108 8.65 -14.17 12.98
N LYS A 109 9.64 -14.65 12.22
CA LYS A 109 11.06 -14.63 12.60
C LYS A 109 11.76 -13.31 12.31
N ARG A 110 11.12 -12.36 11.60
CA ARG A 110 11.78 -11.11 11.23
C ARG A 110 12.05 -10.26 12.46
N LYS A 111 13.24 -9.66 12.53
CA LYS A 111 13.71 -8.86 13.69
C LYS A 111 12.74 -7.74 14.07
N ASP A 112 12.10 -7.10 13.10
CA ASP A 112 11.11 -6.05 13.32
C ASP A 112 9.80 -6.61 13.91
N VAL A 113 9.32 -7.75 13.41
CA VAL A 113 8.10 -8.40 13.90
C VAL A 113 8.28 -8.95 15.31
N VAL A 114 9.44 -9.57 15.59
CA VAL A 114 9.79 -10.06 16.94
C VAL A 114 9.80 -8.92 17.95
N LYS A 115 10.42 -7.78 17.62
CA LYS A 115 10.41 -6.59 18.49
C LYS A 115 9.00 -6.04 18.72
N LEU A 116 8.17 -6.01 17.67
CA LEU A 116 6.78 -5.58 17.82
C LEU A 116 6.00 -6.54 18.73
N GLN A 117 6.27 -7.84 18.66
CA GLN A 117 5.64 -8.84 19.53
C GLN A 117 6.08 -8.70 20.99
N GLU A 118 7.35 -8.36 21.25
CA GLU A 118 7.84 -8.07 22.61
C GLU A 118 7.13 -6.86 23.23
N ILE A 119 6.84 -5.84 22.43
CA ILE A 119 6.24 -4.58 22.90
C ILE A 119 4.71 -4.69 23.03
N LEU A 120 4.04 -5.30 22.05
CA LEU A 120 2.59 -5.29 21.92
C LEU A 120 1.93 -6.61 22.36
N GLY A 121 2.74 -7.60 22.71
CA GLY A 121 2.29 -8.94 23.05
C GLY A 121 1.94 -9.75 21.81
N LYS A 122 0.97 -10.67 21.94
CA LYS A 122 0.58 -11.58 20.85
C LYS A 122 0.18 -10.79 19.59
N LEU A 123 0.79 -11.16 18.46
CA LEU A 123 0.46 -10.63 17.13
C LEU A 123 -0.23 -11.70 16.29
N ASN A 124 -1.18 -11.28 15.46
CA ASN A 124 -1.80 -12.13 14.45
C ASN A 124 -1.20 -11.79 13.08
N ILE A 125 -0.73 -12.82 12.37
CA ILE A 125 -0.09 -12.69 11.06
C ILE A 125 -0.99 -13.36 10.02
N GLU A 126 -1.43 -12.59 9.03
CA GLU A 126 -2.25 -13.06 7.93
C GLU A 126 -1.49 -12.87 6.62
N ALA A 127 -1.38 -13.93 5.81
CA ALA A 127 -0.74 -13.89 4.51
C ALA A 127 -1.74 -14.21 3.40
N ASN A 128 -1.74 -13.39 2.35
CA ASN A 128 -2.59 -13.52 1.17
C ASN A 128 -1.73 -13.44 -0.09
N TYR A 129 -1.88 -14.42 -0.98
CA TYR A 129 -1.15 -14.46 -2.23
C TYR A 129 -1.87 -13.62 -3.29
N VAL A 130 -1.13 -12.70 -3.90
CA VAL A 130 -1.60 -11.79 -4.95
C VAL A 130 -1.08 -12.32 -6.28
N ARG A 131 -1.92 -13.14 -6.94
CA ARG A 131 -1.57 -13.89 -8.16
C ARG A 131 -1.01 -13.01 -9.27
N ASP A 132 -1.72 -11.93 -9.61
CA ASP A 132 -1.36 -11.03 -10.70
C ASP A 132 0.03 -10.39 -10.55
N MET A 133 0.54 -10.36 -9.32
CA MET A 133 1.83 -9.76 -9.01
C MET A 133 2.90 -10.78 -8.60
N ASN A 134 2.55 -12.07 -8.47
CA ASN A 134 3.41 -13.12 -7.93
C ASN A 134 4.05 -12.77 -6.57
N LEU A 135 3.25 -12.19 -5.67
CA LEU A 135 3.69 -11.69 -4.36
C LEU A 135 2.80 -12.23 -3.23
N TRP A 136 3.37 -12.31 -2.04
CA TRP A 136 2.65 -12.48 -0.78
C TRP A 136 2.49 -11.13 -0.09
N ALA A 137 1.24 -10.73 0.15
CA ALA A 137 0.90 -9.61 1.01
C ALA A 137 0.62 -10.13 2.43
N VAL A 138 1.40 -9.67 3.40
CA VAL A 138 1.33 -10.12 4.79
C VAL A 138 0.97 -8.94 5.70
N LYS A 139 -0.11 -9.11 6.44
CA LYS A 139 -0.62 -8.16 7.42
C LYS A 139 -0.34 -8.69 8.82
N VAL A 140 0.29 -7.86 9.66
CA VAL A 140 0.51 -8.17 11.07
C VAL A 140 -0.35 -7.24 11.90
N THR A 141 -1.16 -7.81 12.79
CA THR A 141 -2.10 -7.08 13.64
C THR A 141 -1.88 -7.38 15.12
N ASP A 142 -2.17 -6.40 15.97
CA ASP A 142 -2.20 -6.60 17.42
C ASP A 142 -3.54 -7.19 17.89
N ASN A 143 -3.69 -7.38 19.21
CA ASN A 143 -4.93 -7.88 19.81
C ASN A 143 -6.13 -6.93 19.68
N ALA A 144 -5.89 -5.65 19.36
CA ALA A 144 -6.94 -4.68 19.05
C ALA A 144 -7.27 -4.64 17.55
N ALA A 145 -6.81 -5.64 16.78
CA ALA A 145 -6.95 -5.74 15.33
C ALA A 145 -6.34 -4.56 14.54
N ARG A 146 -5.44 -3.78 15.17
CA ARG A 146 -4.75 -2.67 14.50
C ARG A 146 -3.59 -3.24 13.70
N THR A 147 -3.40 -2.72 12.49
CA THR A 147 -2.27 -3.13 11.65
C THR A 147 -1.00 -2.48 12.17
N VAL A 148 -0.05 -3.29 12.62
CA VAL A 148 1.25 -2.83 13.15
C VAL A 148 2.36 -3.01 12.12
N ARG A 149 2.16 -3.88 11.13
CA ARG A 149 3.10 -4.08 10.02
C ARG A 149 2.38 -4.57 8.77
N SER A 150 2.84 -4.09 7.61
CA SER A 150 2.49 -4.63 6.29
C SER A 150 3.78 -4.99 5.56
N ILE A 151 3.85 -6.20 5.01
CA ILE A 151 5.05 -6.75 4.37
C ILE A 151 4.64 -7.37 3.04
N THR A 152 5.39 -7.07 1.99
CA THR A 152 5.26 -7.73 0.69
C THR A 152 6.49 -8.60 0.45
N LEU A 153 6.28 -9.86 0.03
CA LEU A 153 7.35 -10.81 -0.26
C LEU A 153 7.16 -11.39 -1.66
N GLU A 154 8.20 -11.36 -2.49
CA GLU A 154 8.21 -12.06 -3.79
C GLU A 154 8.13 -13.57 -3.59
N ASP A 155 7.30 -14.24 -4.37
CA ASP A 155 7.22 -15.70 -4.37
C ASP A 155 8.32 -16.30 -5.25
N LYS A 156 9.56 -16.26 -4.73
CA LYS A 156 10.76 -16.83 -5.36
C LYS A 156 11.32 -17.96 -4.48
N GLN A 157 11.93 -18.96 -5.13
CA GLN A 157 12.74 -20.01 -4.47
C GLN A 157 14.00 -19.42 -3.84
#